data_AF-A0A815F348-F1
#
_entry.id   AF-A0A815F348-F1
#
_cell.length_a   1.000
_cell.length_b   1.000
_cell.length_c   1.000
_cell.angle_alpha   90.00
_cell.angle_beta   90.00
_cell.angle_gamma   90.00
#
_symmetry.space_group_name_H-M   'P 1'
#
loop_
_entity.id
_entity.type
_entity.pdbx_description
1 polymer ?
#
loop_
_entity_poly.entity_id
_entity_poly.type
_entity_poly.pdbx_seq_one_letter_code
_entity_poly.pdbx_strand_id
1 'polypeptide(L)'
;MMTSHLTGWAPNAAELFISNADSLQNTKWIHLGNPTRFDTTLNSQSTFVLPFPSTKQPGTVFYIYMRDRSDYPNLLNASYIWLPYTFHSDTNVSREWQDQWNLSDY
;
A
#
# COMPACT_ATOMS: atom_id res chain seq x y z
N MET A 1 -3.57 9.13 -0.17
CA MET A 1 -3.35 8.80 -1.59
C MET A 1 -2.05 8.02 -1.72
N MET A 2 -2.04 6.97 -2.52
CA MET A 2 -0.85 6.18 -2.82
C MET A 2 -0.55 6.21 -4.32
N THR A 3 0.72 6.35 -4.68
CA THR A 3 1.17 6.43 -6.07
C THR A 3 2.47 5.67 -6.30
N SER A 4 2.78 5.43 -7.57
CA SER A 4 4.07 4.94 -8.07
C SER A 4 4.65 5.94 -9.08
N HIS A 5 5.94 5.78 -9.40
CA HIS A 5 6.60 6.54 -10.45
C HIS A 5 6.36 5.93 -11.86
N LEU A 6 6.72 6.70 -12.90
CA LEU A 6 6.52 6.35 -14.31
C LEU A 6 7.71 5.58 -14.90
N THR A 7 7.89 4.31 -14.53
CA THR A 7 9.00 3.46 -15.00
C THR A 7 8.56 2.24 -15.82
N GLY A 8 7.36 2.30 -16.42
CA GLY A 8 6.79 1.18 -17.17
C GLY A 8 6.59 -0.04 -16.27
N TRP A 9 7.11 -1.21 -16.69
CA TRP A 9 7.00 -2.45 -15.91
C TRP A 9 7.99 -2.54 -14.74
N ALA A 10 9.07 -1.75 -14.76
CA ALA A 10 10.07 -1.79 -13.70
C ALA A 10 9.47 -1.26 -12.40
N PRO A 11 9.60 -1.98 -11.27
CA PRO A 11 9.09 -1.52 -9.99
C PRO A 11 9.90 -0.32 -9.48
N ASN A 12 9.26 0.51 -8.66
CA ASN A 12 9.85 1.75 -8.12
C ASN A 12 9.32 2.02 -6.70
N ALA A 13 9.87 3.04 -6.05
CA ALA A 13 9.48 3.43 -4.71
C ALA A 13 8.02 3.94 -4.71
N ALA A 14 7.22 3.46 -3.78
CA ALA A 14 5.87 3.98 -3.59
C ALA A 14 5.94 5.34 -2.88
N GLU A 15 4.97 6.19 -3.14
CA GLU A 15 4.79 7.44 -2.42
C GLU A 15 3.43 7.45 -1.72
N LEU A 16 3.41 7.90 -0.46
CA LEU A 16 2.21 8.07 0.34
C LEU A 16 2.00 9.57 0.62
N PHE A 17 0.76 10.01 0.42
CA PHE A 17 0.31 11.35 0.74
C PHE A 17 -0.92 11.31 1.62
N ILE A 18 -1.03 12.24 2.57
CA ILE A 18 -2.24 12.45 3.37
C ILE A 18 -2.82 13.83 3.10
N SER A 19 -4.13 13.95 3.29
CA SER A 19 -4.85 15.21 3.27
C SER A 19 -4.69 15.90 4.63
N ASN A 20 -4.55 17.22 4.67
CA ASN A 20 -4.58 17.99 5.91
C ASN A 20 -6.02 18.34 6.38
N ALA A 21 -7.04 17.84 5.68
CA ALA A 21 -8.45 18.09 5.92
C ALA A 21 -9.31 16.85 5.62
N ASP A 22 -10.53 16.81 6.13
CA ASP A 22 -11.47 15.69 5.94
C ASP A 22 -12.23 15.74 4.59
N SER A 23 -11.74 16.54 3.64
CA SER A 23 -12.35 16.73 2.33
C SER A 23 -11.28 16.72 1.24
N LEU A 24 -11.69 16.31 0.04
CA LEU A 24 -10.86 16.43 -1.16
C LEU A 24 -10.82 17.87 -1.71
N GLN A 25 -11.78 18.72 -1.33
CA GLN A 25 -11.83 20.11 -1.79
C GLN A 25 -10.94 20.99 -0.92
N ASN A 26 -10.18 21.89 -1.55
CA ASN A 26 -9.30 22.87 -0.88
C ASN A 26 -8.30 22.24 0.11
N THR A 27 -7.96 20.96 -0.06
CA THR A 27 -6.97 20.27 0.75
C THR A 27 -5.54 20.51 0.26
N LYS A 28 -4.59 20.41 1.19
CA LYS A 28 -3.17 20.30 0.89
C LYS A 28 -2.72 18.87 1.14
N TRP A 29 -2.06 18.29 0.14
CA TRP A 29 -1.47 16.97 0.24
C TRP A 29 -0.08 17.06 0.89
N ILE A 30 0.09 16.34 2.00
CA ILE A 30 1.35 16.23 2.73
C ILE A 30 2.03 14.93 2.31
N HIS A 31 3.25 15.03 1.79
CA HIS A 31 4.05 13.88 1.40
C HIS A 31 4.64 13.19 2.64
N LEU A 32 4.34 11.92 2.82
CA LEU A 32 4.86 11.09 3.92
C LEU A 32 6.04 10.19 3.52
N GLY A 33 6.41 10.18 2.24
CA GLY A 33 7.49 9.34 1.71
C GLY A 33 7.05 7.92 1.41
N ASN A 34 8.03 7.01 1.34
CA ASN A 34 7.83 5.62 0.97
C ASN A 34 7.53 4.74 2.19
N PRO A 35 6.27 4.28 2.40
CA PRO A 35 5.90 3.50 3.58
C PRO A 35 6.51 2.09 3.58
N THR A 36 7.05 1.66 2.44
CA THR A 36 7.65 0.34 2.27
C THR A 36 9.10 0.29 2.69
N ARG A 37 9.81 1.43 2.64
CA ARG A 37 11.27 1.55 2.81
C ARG A 37 12.12 0.75 1.81
N PHE A 38 11.51 0.19 0.76
CA PHE A 38 12.21 -0.47 -0.35
C PHE A 38 12.11 0.37 -1.62
N ASP A 39 13.21 0.52 -2.35
CA ASP A 39 13.28 1.30 -3.59
C ASP A 39 12.41 0.75 -4.72
N THR A 40 11.92 -0.48 -4.59
CA THR A 40 11.10 -1.17 -5.59
C THR A 40 9.74 -1.60 -5.05
N THR A 41 9.32 -1.11 -3.89
CA THR A 41 8.00 -1.46 -3.33
C THR A 41 7.81 -2.99 -3.22
N LEU A 42 8.85 -3.69 -2.75
CA LEU A 42 8.93 -5.17 -2.73
C LEU A 42 8.85 -5.83 -4.12
N ASN A 43 9.45 -5.21 -5.13
CA ASN A 43 9.35 -5.64 -6.53
C ASN A 43 7.89 -5.73 -6.99
N SER A 44 7.11 -4.67 -6.79
CA SER A 44 5.72 -4.56 -7.24
C SER A 44 5.30 -3.10 -7.43
N GLN A 45 4.10 -2.86 -7.97
CA GLN A 45 3.53 -1.51 -8.16
C GLN A 45 2.11 -1.42 -7.59
N SER A 46 1.75 -0.23 -7.08
CA SER A 46 0.42 0.05 -6.47
C SER A 46 -0.73 -0.22 -7.44
N THR A 47 -1.78 -0.90 -6.97
CA THR A 47 -3.02 -1.09 -7.76
C THR A 47 -4.25 -0.65 -6.98
N PHE A 48 -4.40 -1.06 -5.71
CA PHE A 48 -5.57 -0.73 -4.91
C PHE A 48 -5.28 -0.81 -3.40
N VAL A 49 -6.12 -0.15 -2.59
CA VAL A 49 -6.13 -0.31 -1.13
C VAL A 49 -7.54 -0.71 -0.71
N LEU A 50 -7.69 -1.93 -0.19
CA LEU A 50 -8.97 -2.50 0.21
C LEU A 50 -9.18 -2.29 1.71
N PRO A 51 -10.21 -1.52 2.15
CA PRO A 51 -10.68 -1.58 3.53
C PRO A 51 -11.35 -2.93 3.78
N PHE A 52 -10.97 -3.62 4.85
CA PHE A 52 -11.48 -4.92 5.22
C PHE A 52 -11.90 -4.94 6.69
N PRO A 53 -13.05 -5.52 7.06
CA PRO A 53 -13.49 -5.59 8.46
C PRO A 53 -12.45 -6.28 9.35
N SER A 54 -12.11 -5.66 10.47
CA SER A 54 -11.21 -6.25 11.47
C SER A 54 -11.88 -7.41 12.19
N THR A 55 -11.12 -8.49 12.38
CA THR A 55 -11.53 -9.62 13.22
C THR A 55 -11.15 -9.40 14.69
N LYS A 56 -10.15 -8.55 14.96
CA LYS A 56 -9.68 -8.20 16.30
C LYS A 56 -10.56 -7.16 16.99
N GLN A 57 -11.10 -6.21 16.24
CA GLN A 57 -11.81 -5.05 16.76
C GLN A 57 -13.14 -4.84 16.01
N PRO A 58 -14.25 -5.40 16.54
CA PRO A 58 -15.56 -5.28 15.90
C PRO A 58 -15.94 -3.82 15.60
N GLY A 59 -16.46 -3.57 14.40
CA GLY A 59 -16.86 -2.23 13.95
C GLY A 59 -15.72 -1.38 13.37
N THR A 60 -14.50 -1.91 13.30
CA THR A 60 -13.35 -1.24 12.67
C THR A 60 -12.92 -1.94 11.38
N VAL A 61 -12.07 -1.28 10.59
CA VAL A 61 -11.45 -1.83 9.39
C VAL A 61 -9.94 -1.76 9.48
N PHE A 62 -9.26 -2.71 8.86
CA PHE A 62 -7.85 -2.57 8.48
C PHE A 62 -7.76 -2.44 6.96
N TYR A 63 -6.60 -1.99 6.47
CA TYR A 63 -6.42 -1.70 5.05
C TYR A 63 -5.41 -2.67 4.44
N ILE A 64 -5.81 -3.37 3.39
CA ILE A 64 -4.97 -4.28 2.62
C ILE A 64 -4.41 -3.53 1.42
N TYR A 65 -3.09 -3.39 1.37
CA TYR A 65 -2.41 -2.81 0.22
C TYR A 65 -2.18 -3.87 -0.85
N MET A 66 -2.87 -3.72 -1.98
CA MET A 66 -2.79 -4.59 -3.14
C MET A 66 -1.85 -4.00 -4.18
N ARG A 67 -0.99 -4.86 -4.75
CA ARG A 67 0.02 -4.50 -5.74
C ARG A 67 0.22 -5.62 -6.73
N ASP A 68 0.58 -5.24 -7.95
CA ASP A 68 0.93 -6.15 -9.03
C ASP A 68 2.45 -6.30 -9.13
N ARG A 69 2.92 -7.55 -9.16
CA ARG A 69 4.31 -7.90 -9.50
C ARG A 69 4.33 -8.33 -10.96
N SER A 70 4.79 -7.43 -11.81
CA SER A 70 4.97 -7.71 -13.23
C SER A 70 6.13 -8.69 -13.46
N ASP A 71 5.95 -9.60 -14.41
CA ASP A 71 7.02 -10.46 -14.95
C ASP A 71 7.21 -10.17 -16.45
N TYR A 72 7.23 -8.90 -16.85
CA TYR A 72 7.39 -8.53 -18.26
C TYR A 72 8.69 -9.12 -18.85
N PRO A 73 8.65 -9.73 -20.05
CA PRO A 73 7.52 -9.77 -20.99
C PRO A 73 6.49 -10.89 -20.78
N ASN A 74 6.74 -11.82 -19.86
CA ASN A 74 5.88 -12.97 -19.57
C ASN A 74 4.75 -12.61 -18.59
N LEU A 75 3.83 -11.73 -19.01
CA LEU A 75 2.75 -11.25 -18.13
C LEU A 75 1.83 -12.35 -17.57
N LEU A 76 1.82 -13.55 -18.16
CA LEU A 76 1.09 -14.71 -17.62
C LEU A 76 1.66 -15.19 -16.27
N ASN A 77 2.92 -14.89 -15.98
CA ASN A 77 3.57 -15.19 -14.70
C ASN A 77 3.46 -14.02 -13.71
N ALA A 78 2.78 -12.94 -14.08
CA ALA A 78 2.54 -11.83 -13.15
C ALA A 78 1.80 -12.36 -11.92
N SER A 79 2.16 -11.80 -10.77
CA SER A 79 1.66 -12.24 -9.47
C SER A 79 1.26 -11.03 -8.63
N TYR A 80 0.77 -11.29 -7.42
CA TYR A 80 0.22 -10.26 -6.55
C TYR A 80 0.94 -10.22 -5.21
N ILE A 81 1.08 -9.03 -4.64
CA ILE A 81 1.56 -8.84 -3.27
C ILE A 81 0.52 -8.07 -2.47
N TRP A 82 -0.23 -8.79 -1.63
CA TRP A 82 -1.23 -8.19 -0.76
C TRP A 82 -0.73 -8.25 0.67
N LEU A 83 -0.55 -7.08 1.27
CA LEU A 83 -0.08 -6.97 2.65
C LEU A 83 -0.90 -5.91 3.39
N PRO A 84 -1.29 -6.18 4.64
CA PRO A 84 -1.97 -5.20 5.48
C PRO A 84 -1.04 -4.03 5.82
N TYR A 85 -1.62 -2.84 5.95
CA TYR A 85 -0.91 -1.68 6.50
C TYR A 85 -0.78 -1.76 8.01
N THR A 86 0.30 -1.20 8.52
CA THR A 86 0.46 -0.93 9.95
C THR A 86 0.47 0.58 10.17
N PHE A 87 -0.54 1.07 10.88
CA PHE A 87 -0.63 2.47 11.29
C PHE A 87 -0.09 2.60 12.72
N HIS A 88 1.02 3.32 12.87
CA HIS A 88 1.60 3.65 14.19
C HIS A 88 1.09 5.01 14.69
N SER A 89 0.70 5.88 13.77
CA SER A 89 -0.03 7.13 13.97
C SER A 89 -0.63 7.57 12.63
N ASP A 90 -1.36 8.69 12.62
CA ASP A 90 -1.97 9.26 11.41
C ASP A 90 -0.94 9.62 10.31
N THR A 91 0.32 9.85 10.71
CA THR A 91 1.41 10.26 9.81
C THR A 91 2.54 9.24 9.73
N ASN A 92 2.46 8.15 10.50
CA ASN A 92 3.45 7.07 10.51
C ASN A 92 2.79 5.76 10.11
N VAL A 93 2.90 5.46 8.82
CA VAL A 93 2.37 4.23 8.21
C VAL A 93 3.54 3.42 7.69
N SER A 94 3.63 2.16 8.09
CA SER A 94 4.61 1.23 7.56
C SER A 94 3.94 0.08 6.84
N ARG A 95 4.73 -0.52 5.96
CA ARG A 95 4.45 -1.80 5.33
C ARG A 95 5.73 -2.61 5.45
N GLU A 96 5.66 -3.75 6.10
CA GLU A 96 6.77 -4.70 6.20
C GLU A 96 6.49 -5.93 5.33
N TRP A 97 7.54 -6.63 4.89
CA TRP A 97 7.36 -7.88 4.16
C TRP A 97 6.85 -8.95 5.12
N GLN A 98 5.83 -9.70 4.68
CA GLN A 98 5.38 -10.90 5.36
C GLN A 98 5.25 -11.98 4.30
N ASP A 99 5.90 -13.13 4.50
CA ASP A 99 5.81 -14.25 3.57
C ASP A 99 4.38 -14.80 3.50
N GLN A 100 3.69 -14.79 4.65
CA GLN A 100 2.32 -15.25 4.82
C GLN A 100 1.66 -14.45 5.95
N TRP A 101 0.34 -14.30 5.90
CA TRP A 101 -0.46 -13.65 6.93
C TRP A 101 -1.91 -14.16 6.90
N ASN A 102 -2.65 -13.99 7.99
CA ASN A 102 -4.06 -14.36 8.07
C ASN A 102 -4.96 -13.17 8.39
N LEU A 103 -6.22 -13.21 7.94
CA LEU A 103 -7.22 -12.22 8.32
C LEU A 103 -7.43 -12.17 9.84
N SER A 104 -7.28 -13.30 10.55
CA SER A 104 -7.42 -13.38 12.01
C SER A 104 -6.35 -12.63 12.79
N ASP A 105 -5.28 -12.16 12.13
CA ASP A 105 -4.20 -11.40 12.74
C ASP A 105 -4.56 -9.91 12.88
N TYR A 106 -5.60 -9.46 12.16
CA TYR A 106 -6.03 -8.05 12.03
C TYR A 106 -7.51 -7.85 12.33
#